data_AF-A0AAV4MNS2-F1
#
_entry.id   AF-A0AAV4MNS2-F1
#
_cell.length_a   1.000
_cell.length_b   1.000
_cell.length_c   1.000
_cell.angle_alpha   90.00
_cell.angle_beta   90.00
_cell.angle_gamma   90.00
#
_symmetry.space_group_name_H-M   'P 1'
#
loop_
_entity.id
_entity.type
_entity.pdbx_description
1 polymer ?
#
loop_
_entity_poly.entity_id
_entity_poly.type
_entity_poly.pdbx_seq_one_letter_code
_entity_poly.pdbx_strand_id
1 'polypeptide(L)'
;MIGIIRETAKNLQHVDVMVNLTSVGEDFLYQVTTVSSSKTKNSDTERYIEKLSRCPEDLGLSIPIMCKVFPFHIVIDHDMQIVQLGKGLLRIFKTQLNEGDRHFSSFFVIQSPKVAVTFEDISQLSNVSFVLVIKTQYGEKETLQVLCTYDNIFI
;
A
#
# COMPACT_ATOMS: atom_id res chain seq x y z
N MET A 1 15.40 -19.24 -3.93
CA MET A 1 14.52 -18.25 -4.57
C MET A 1 15.08 -17.71 -5.89
N ILE A 2 16.37 -17.35 -5.96
CA ILE A 2 17.06 -16.85 -7.18
C ILE A 2 16.77 -17.66 -8.46
N GLY A 3 16.86 -19.00 -8.40
CA GLY A 3 16.60 -19.87 -9.55
C GLY A 3 15.16 -19.78 -10.08
N ILE A 4 14.17 -19.67 -9.18
CA ILE A 4 12.76 -19.51 -9.56
C ILE A 4 12.58 -18.18 -10.29
N ILE A 5 13.09 -17.09 -9.72
CA ILE A 5 13.00 -15.75 -10.33
C ILE A 5 13.60 -15.75 -11.74
N ARG A 6 14.79 -16.34 -11.90
CA ARG A 6 15.48 -16.41 -13.19
C ARG A 6 14.72 -17.25 -14.21
N GLU A 7 14.23 -18.41 -13.81
CA GLU A 7 13.53 -19.34 -14.71
C GLU A 7 12.14 -18.82 -15.09
N THR A 8 11.42 -18.19 -14.16
CA THR A 8 10.14 -17.54 -14.42
C THR A 8 10.30 -16.36 -15.37
N ALA A 9 11.28 -15.48 -15.16
CA ALA A 9 11.56 -14.37 -16.07
C ALA A 9 11.88 -14.86 -17.49
N LYS A 10 12.68 -15.92 -17.59
CA LYS A 10 13.07 -16.50 -18.89
C LYS A 10 11.90 -17.18 -19.61
N ASN A 11 11.11 -17.98 -18.91
CA ASN A 11 10.09 -18.82 -19.55
C ASN A 11 8.73 -18.16 -19.68
N LEU A 12 8.34 -17.27 -18.76
CA LEU A 12 7.04 -16.58 -18.81
C LEU A 12 7.14 -15.20 -19.45
N GLN A 13 8.21 -14.47 -19.19
CA GLN A 13 8.37 -13.09 -19.70
C GLN A 13 9.32 -12.99 -20.88
N HIS A 14 10.02 -14.08 -21.24
CA HIS A 14 11.03 -14.10 -22.30
C HIS A 14 12.15 -13.08 -22.09
N VAL A 15 12.57 -12.90 -20.83
CA VAL A 15 13.59 -11.93 -20.43
C VAL A 15 14.68 -12.63 -19.60
N ASP A 16 15.94 -12.41 -19.96
CA ASP A 16 17.08 -12.86 -19.16
C ASP A 16 17.39 -11.86 -18.02
N VAL A 17 17.48 -12.39 -16.79
CA VAL A 17 17.70 -11.58 -15.58
C VAL A 17 18.87 -12.13 -14.73
N MET A 18 19.57 -11.22 -14.07
CA MET A 18 20.58 -11.43 -13.03
C MET A 18 19.95 -11.03 -11.71
N VAL A 19 20.02 -11.94 -10.74
CA VAL A 19 19.50 -11.68 -9.40
C VAL A 19 20.69 -11.63 -8.45
N ASN A 20 20.96 -10.45 -7.91
CA ASN A 20 21.97 -10.23 -6.89
C ASN A 20 21.30 -10.27 -5.51
N LEU A 21 22.00 -10.84 -4.54
CA LEU A 21 21.57 -10.86 -3.15
C LEU A 21 22.44 -9.88 -2.36
N THR A 22 21.82 -8.88 -1.76
CA THR A 22 22.51 -7.92 -0.90
C THR A 22 22.00 -8.10 0.52
N SER A 23 22.90 -8.31 1.48
CA SER A 23 22.55 -8.32 2.90
C SER A 23 22.40 -6.88 3.41
N VAL A 24 21.27 -6.57 4.02
CA VAL A 24 21.01 -5.29 4.71
C VAL A 24 20.64 -5.61 6.15
N GLY A 25 21.63 -5.60 7.05
CA GLY A 25 21.44 -6.02 8.44
C GLY A 25 21.16 -7.53 8.53
N GLU A 26 20.04 -7.90 9.15
CA GLU A 26 19.56 -9.29 9.23
C GLU A 26 18.73 -9.71 8.00
N ASP A 27 18.37 -8.76 7.14
CA ASP A 27 17.52 -8.98 5.97
C ASP A 27 18.34 -9.17 4.68
N PHE A 28 17.70 -9.81 3.69
CA PHE A 28 18.27 -10.01 2.36
C PHE A 28 17.40 -9.38 1.28
N LEU A 29 17.98 -8.48 0.50
CA LEU A 29 17.34 -7.86 -0.66
C LEU A 29 17.76 -8.57 -1.95
N TYR A 30 16.77 -8.97 -2.74
CA TYR A 30 16.97 -9.47 -4.09
C TYR A 30 16.93 -8.31 -5.08
N GLN A 31 18.09 -7.96 -5.65
CA GLN A 31 18.16 -6.99 -6.75
C GLN A 31 18.12 -7.73 -8.08
N VAL A 32 17.02 -7.59 -8.83
CA VAL A 32 16.84 -8.21 -10.14
C VAL A 32 17.18 -7.19 -11.23
N THR A 33 18.15 -7.50 -12.08
CA THR A 33 18.60 -6.65 -13.20
C THR A 33 18.57 -7.45 -14.49
N THR A 34 18.10 -6.87 -15.59
CA THR A 34 18.04 -7.52 -16.91
C THR A 34 19.44 -7.70 -17.50
N VAL A 35 19.80 -8.92 -17.92
CA VAL A 35 21.08 -9.22 -18.59
C VAL A 35 20.79 -9.30 -20.08
N SER A 36 21.44 -8.47 -20.89
CA SER A 36 21.24 -8.44 -22.34
C SER A 36 19.80 -8.20 -22.80
N SER A 37 19.37 -6.95 -22.73
CA SER A 37 18.77 -6.38 -23.92
C SER A 37 19.86 -5.53 -24.58
N SER A 38 20.12 -5.76 -25.87
CA SER A 38 20.32 -4.65 -26.79
C SER A 38 19.38 -3.48 -26.41
N LYS A 39 19.63 -2.26 -26.84
CA LYS A 39 18.70 -1.14 -26.64
C LYS A 39 17.30 -1.33 -27.29
N THR A 40 16.66 -2.49 -27.24
CA THR A 40 15.23 -2.61 -26.99
C THR A 40 14.95 -2.08 -25.59
N LYS A 41 15.03 -0.75 -25.48
CA LYS A 41 14.38 0.03 -24.44
C LYS A 41 12.99 -0.57 -24.31
N ASN A 42 12.65 -1.17 -23.18
CA ASN A 42 11.27 -1.54 -22.92
C ASN A 42 10.54 -0.22 -22.65
N SER A 43 10.25 0.49 -23.74
CA SER A 43 9.77 1.87 -23.76
C SER A 43 8.54 2.03 -22.90
N ASP A 44 7.78 0.97 -22.71
CA ASP A 44 6.47 1.03 -22.08
C ASP A 44 6.56 1.09 -20.56
N THR A 45 7.55 0.43 -19.92
CA THR A 45 7.72 0.49 -18.46
C THR A 45 8.39 1.78 -18.02
N GLU A 46 9.46 2.21 -18.70
CA GLU A 46 10.10 3.51 -18.43
C GLU A 46 9.13 4.67 -18.72
N ARG A 47 8.38 4.61 -19.82
CA ARG A 47 7.33 5.59 -20.13
C ARG A 47 6.17 5.54 -19.15
N TYR A 48 5.85 4.39 -18.57
CA TYR A 48 4.83 4.28 -17.53
C TYR A 48 5.30 4.95 -16.25
N ILE A 49 6.53 4.67 -15.80
CA ILE A 49 7.12 5.31 -14.61
C ILE A 49 7.32 6.82 -14.82
N GLU A 50 7.68 7.27 -16.02
CA GLU A 50 7.71 8.69 -16.37
C GLU A 50 6.31 9.34 -16.38
N LYS A 51 5.25 8.57 -16.63
CA LYS A 51 3.85 9.02 -16.56
C LYS A 51 3.25 8.96 -15.16
N LEU A 52 3.94 8.35 -14.19
CA LEU A 52 3.48 8.38 -12.82
C LEU A 52 3.62 9.81 -12.28
N SER A 53 2.51 10.31 -11.76
CA SER A 53 2.41 11.61 -11.10
C SER A 53 3.41 11.67 -9.95
N ARG A 54 4.34 12.63 -9.97
CA ARG A 54 5.28 12.87 -8.86
C ARG A 54 4.86 14.01 -7.95
N CYS A 55 3.84 14.76 -8.37
CA CYS A 55 3.23 15.84 -7.61
C CYS A 55 1.75 15.51 -7.39
N PRO A 56 1.17 15.82 -6.21
CA PRO A 56 -0.26 15.63 -5.96
C PRO A 56 -1.16 16.42 -6.93
N GLU A 57 -0.66 17.51 -7.51
CA GLU A 57 -1.37 18.35 -8.48
C GLU A 57 -1.49 17.69 -9.86
N ASP A 58 -0.59 16.77 -10.20
CA ASP A 58 -0.56 16.03 -11.47
C ASP A 58 -1.45 14.77 -11.41
N LEU A 59 -2.08 14.50 -10.25
CA LEU A 59 -2.97 13.37 -10.08
C LEU A 59 -4.25 13.60 -10.92
N GLY A 60 -4.66 12.60 -11.69
CA GLY A 60 -5.89 12.67 -12.48
C GLY A 60 -7.18 12.84 -11.65
N LEU A 61 -7.07 12.78 -10.31
CA LEU A 61 -8.15 12.97 -9.35
C LEU A 61 -7.67 13.85 -8.19
N SER A 62 -8.37 14.95 -7.91
CA SER A 62 -8.07 15.76 -6.73
C SER A 62 -8.41 15.01 -5.43
N ILE A 63 -7.72 15.35 -4.34
CA ILE A 63 -7.92 14.79 -3.00
C ILE A 63 -9.41 14.78 -2.56
N PRO A 64 -10.20 15.86 -2.74
CA PRO A 64 -11.62 15.83 -2.36
C PRO A 64 -12.47 14.88 -3.21
N ILE A 65 -12.11 14.67 -4.48
CA ILE A 65 -12.78 13.72 -5.38
C ILE A 65 -12.41 12.30 -4.96
N MET A 66 -11.15 12.02 -4.67
CA MET A 66 -10.69 10.72 -4.17
C MET A 66 -11.44 10.32 -2.89
N CYS A 67 -11.59 11.23 -1.91
CA CYS A 67 -12.37 10.95 -0.70
C CYS A 67 -13.85 10.67 -0.94
N LYS A 68 -14.39 11.12 -2.07
CA LYS A 68 -15.78 10.86 -2.47
C LYS A 68 -15.91 9.53 -3.22
N VAL A 69 -14.96 9.22 -4.10
CA VAL A 69 -14.95 8.00 -4.93
C VAL A 69 -14.60 6.76 -4.10
N PHE A 70 -13.70 6.91 -3.12
CA PHE A 70 -13.33 5.87 -2.17
C PHE A 70 -13.83 6.25 -0.77
N PRO A 71 -15.12 6.02 -0.47
CA PRO A 71 -15.71 6.48 0.79
C PRO A 71 -15.14 5.78 2.03
N PHE A 72 -14.49 4.63 1.87
CA PHE A 72 -13.96 3.81 2.98
C PHE A 72 -12.43 3.71 3.06
N HIS A 73 -11.72 4.65 2.42
CA HIS A 73 -10.26 4.68 2.51
C HIS A 73 -9.74 5.40 3.76
N ILE A 74 -8.54 4.99 4.18
CA ILE A 74 -7.76 5.63 5.24
C ILE A 74 -6.34 5.87 4.75
N VAL A 75 -5.73 6.97 5.18
CA VAL A 75 -4.28 7.20 5.07
C VAL A 75 -3.76 7.45 6.47
N ILE A 76 -2.69 6.75 6.83
CA ILE A 76 -2.03 6.86 8.13
C ILE A 76 -0.58 7.28 7.95
N ASP A 77 -0.06 8.04 8.90
CA ASP A 77 1.36 8.36 8.98
C ASP A 77 2.15 7.28 9.77
N HIS A 78 3.47 7.50 9.90
CA HIS A 78 4.37 6.61 10.63
C HIS A 78 4.03 6.47 12.12
N ASP A 79 3.38 7.48 12.72
CA ASP A 79 2.95 7.48 14.12
C ASP A 79 1.56 6.84 14.31
N MET A 80 1.08 6.11 13.29
CA MET A 80 -0.24 5.48 13.24
C MET A 80 -1.39 6.47 13.43
N GLN A 81 -1.18 7.75 13.09
CA GLN A 81 -2.23 8.76 13.08
C GLN A 81 -2.91 8.79 11.72
N ILE A 82 -4.24 8.83 11.75
CA ILE A 82 -5.05 8.99 10.55
C ILE A 82 -4.89 10.43 10.05
N VAL A 83 -4.30 10.60 8.87
CA VAL A 83 -4.11 11.89 8.19
C VAL A 83 -5.16 12.15 7.11
N GLN A 84 -5.79 11.11 6.58
CA GLN A 84 -6.87 11.23 5.60
C GLN A 84 -7.92 10.12 5.76
N LEU A 85 -9.18 10.49 5.48
CA LEU A 85 -10.33 9.59 5.53
C LEU A 85 -11.24 9.80 4.33
N GLY A 86 -11.82 8.70 3.85
CA GLY A 86 -12.95 8.72 2.94
C GLY A 86 -14.20 9.33 3.58
N LYS A 87 -15.08 9.90 2.76
CA LYS A 87 -16.30 10.57 3.26
C LYS A 87 -17.27 9.64 3.98
N GLY A 88 -17.25 8.34 3.68
CA GLY A 88 -18.03 7.32 4.39
C GLY A 88 -17.55 7.17 5.82
N LEU A 89 -16.24 6.92 6.01
CA LEU A 89 -15.65 6.79 7.35
C LEU A 89 -15.69 8.09 8.15
N LEU A 90 -15.45 9.23 7.48
CA LEU A 90 -15.58 10.54 8.13
C LEU A 90 -16.98 10.76 8.72
N ARG A 91 -18.03 10.23 8.08
CA ARG A 91 -19.40 10.31 8.60
C ARG A 91 -19.59 9.46 9.86
N ILE A 92 -18.94 8.30 9.93
CA ILE A 92 -19.02 7.37 11.07
C ILE A 92 -18.23 7.91 12.27
N PHE A 93 -17.03 8.45 12.04
CA PHE A 93 -16.09 8.85 13.10
C PHE A 93 -16.11 10.33 13.45
N LYS A 94 -17.01 11.11 12.84
CA LYS A 94 -17.01 12.58 12.95
C LYS A 94 -16.88 13.07 14.40
N THR A 95 -17.60 12.46 15.33
CA THR A 95 -17.61 12.84 16.75
C THR A 95 -16.27 12.59 17.42
N GLN A 96 -15.71 11.39 17.28
CA GLN A 96 -14.43 10.99 17.86
C GLN A 96 -13.25 11.82 17.29
N LEU A 97 -13.27 12.11 15.99
CA LEU A 97 -12.26 12.97 15.35
C LEU A 97 -12.33 14.42 15.86
N ASN A 98 -13.52 14.93 16.16
CA ASN A 98 -13.69 16.25 16.75
C ASN A 98 -13.18 16.32 18.20
N GLU A 99 -13.16 15.19 18.90
CA GLU A 99 -12.58 15.05 20.25
C GLU A 99 -11.04 15.00 20.21
N GLY A 100 -10.45 14.95 19.01
CA GLY A 100 -9.01 15.05 18.79
C GLY A 100 -8.28 13.71 18.69
N ASP A 101 -8.99 12.58 18.88
CA ASP A 101 -8.41 11.26 18.67
C ASP A 101 -8.26 10.99 17.16
N ARG A 102 -7.06 10.60 16.75
CA ARG A 102 -6.75 10.21 15.36
C ARG A 102 -5.96 8.93 15.29
N HIS A 103 -5.70 8.26 16.42
CA HIS A 103 -4.85 7.08 16.40
C HIS A 103 -5.62 5.90 15.77
N PHE A 104 -5.01 5.21 14.81
CA PHE A 104 -5.63 4.11 14.07
C PHE A 104 -6.33 3.08 14.98
N SER A 105 -5.64 2.64 16.04
CA SER A 105 -6.14 1.68 17.03
C SER A 105 -7.41 2.11 17.78
N SER A 106 -7.74 3.40 17.81
CA SER A 106 -8.99 3.88 18.42
C SER A 106 -10.22 3.58 17.55
N PHE A 107 -10.02 3.48 16.23
CA PHE A 107 -11.09 3.34 15.24
C PHE A 107 -11.16 1.94 14.64
N PHE A 108 -10.02 1.25 14.53
CA PHE A 108 -9.91 0.00 13.79
C PHE A 108 -9.24 -1.11 14.59
N VAL A 109 -9.55 -2.36 14.19
CA VAL A 109 -8.82 -3.57 14.58
C VAL A 109 -8.46 -4.33 13.31
N ILE A 110 -7.20 -4.75 13.20
CA ILE A 110 -6.76 -5.67 12.14
C ILE A 110 -7.23 -7.07 12.49
N GLN A 111 -8.17 -7.60 11.71
CA GLN A 111 -8.67 -8.98 11.82
C GLN A 111 -7.77 -9.97 11.07
N SER A 112 -7.21 -9.56 9.94
CA SER A 112 -6.32 -10.36 9.11
C SER A 112 -5.41 -9.47 8.27
N PRO A 113 -4.15 -9.86 7.97
CA PRO A 113 -3.39 -10.89 8.67
C PRO A 113 -3.20 -10.54 10.15
N LYS A 114 -2.86 -11.52 11.00
CA LYS A 114 -2.53 -11.24 12.40
C LYS A 114 -1.14 -10.60 12.45
N VAL A 115 -1.12 -9.29 12.64
CA VAL A 115 0.08 -8.47 12.69
C VAL A 115 -0.03 -7.44 13.80
N ALA A 116 1.10 -6.97 14.33
CA ALA A 116 1.08 -5.86 15.27
C ALA A 116 0.66 -4.57 14.57
N VAL A 117 0.04 -3.67 15.33
CA VAL A 117 -0.51 -2.41 14.83
C VAL A 117 0.58 -1.34 14.89
N THR A 118 1.61 -1.52 14.06
CA THR A 118 2.73 -0.60 13.86
C THR A 118 2.86 -0.28 12.38
N PHE A 119 3.49 0.85 12.04
CA PHE A 119 3.67 1.21 10.64
C PHE A 119 4.59 0.21 9.93
N GLU A 120 5.69 -0.18 10.58
CA GLU A 120 6.71 -1.07 10.04
C GLU A 120 6.12 -2.45 9.70
N ASP A 121 5.36 -3.04 10.63
CA ASP A 121 4.81 -4.38 10.43
C ASP A 121 3.72 -4.40 9.35
N ILE A 122 2.90 -3.33 9.26
CA ILE A 122 1.90 -3.17 8.20
C ILE A 122 2.59 -2.95 6.85
N SER A 123 3.64 -2.12 6.80
CA SER A 123 4.38 -1.80 5.58
C SER A 123 5.07 -3.03 4.98
N GLN A 124 5.60 -3.93 5.80
CA GLN A 124 6.19 -5.20 5.35
C GLN A 124 5.17 -6.11 4.63
N LEU A 125 3.89 -5.96 4.95
CA LEU A 125 2.79 -6.73 4.37
C LEU A 125 1.98 -5.92 3.36
N SER A 126 2.58 -4.87 2.78
CA SER A 126 1.91 -4.00 1.80
C SER A 126 1.45 -4.71 0.53
N ASN A 127 1.91 -5.93 0.24
CA ASN A 127 1.41 -6.76 -0.85
C ASN A 127 0.31 -7.75 -0.42
N VAL A 128 -0.15 -7.68 0.83
CA VAL A 128 -1.18 -8.55 1.42
C VAL A 128 -2.46 -7.75 1.62
N SER A 129 -3.61 -8.38 1.42
CA SER A 129 -4.90 -7.78 1.79
C SER A 129 -5.13 -7.86 3.30
N PHE A 130 -5.55 -6.74 3.86
CA PHE A 130 -5.97 -6.57 5.24
C PHE A 130 -7.48 -6.62 5.36
N VAL A 131 -7.94 -7.12 6.50
CA VAL A 131 -9.33 -7.05 6.92
C VAL A 131 -9.36 -6.24 8.21
N LEU A 132 -10.01 -5.08 8.16
CA LEU A 132 -10.18 -4.17 9.27
C LEU A 132 -11.61 -4.25 9.80
N VAL A 133 -11.75 -4.20 11.11
CA VAL A 133 -13.06 -4.09 11.78
C VAL A 133 -13.15 -2.71 12.41
N ILE A 134 -14.26 -2.02 12.16
CA ILE A 134 -14.54 -0.72 12.76
C ILE A 134 -14.97 -0.89 14.23
N LYS A 135 -14.36 -0.13 15.12
CA LYS A 135 -14.79 0.04 16.52
C LYS A 135 -15.92 1.08 16.58
N THR A 136 -17.17 0.64 16.41
CA THR A 136 -18.32 1.52 16.62
C THR A 136 -18.77 1.49 18.08
N GLN A 137 -19.35 2.61 18.53
CA GLN A 137 -19.93 2.75 19.88
C GLN A 137 -21.36 2.15 19.94
N TYR A 138 -21.91 1.74 18.78
CA TYR A 138 -23.32 1.37 18.59
C TYR A 138 -23.53 -0.11 18.24
N GLY A 139 -22.49 -0.95 18.28
CA GLY A 139 -22.62 -2.41 18.16
C GLY A 139 -22.76 -2.95 16.74
N GLU A 140 -22.84 -2.09 15.71
CA GLU A 140 -22.71 -2.52 14.31
C GLU A 140 -21.23 -2.74 13.97
N LYS A 141 -20.91 -3.96 13.52
CA LYS A 141 -19.57 -4.35 13.07
C LYS A 141 -19.57 -4.34 11.55
N GLU A 142 -19.01 -3.28 10.97
CA GLU A 142 -18.69 -3.28 9.55
C GLU A 142 -17.25 -3.76 9.36
N THR A 143 -17.09 -4.72 8.45
CA THR A 143 -15.80 -5.25 8.04
C THR A 143 -15.38 -4.55 6.75
N LEU A 144 -14.19 -3.94 6.77
CA LEU A 144 -13.57 -3.34 5.60
C LEU A 144 -12.43 -4.24 5.14
N GLN A 145 -12.41 -4.59 3.87
CA GLN A 145 -11.24 -5.22 3.26
C GLN A 145 -10.41 -4.11 2.61
N VAL A 146 -9.18 -3.94 3.11
CA VAL A 146 -8.24 -2.91 2.65
C VAL A 146 -7.07 -3.63 2.01
N LEU A 147 -6.60 -3.19 0.84
CA LEU A 147 -5.32 -3.64 0.31
C LEU A 147 -4.33 -2.48 0.46
N CYS A 148 -3.21 -2.76 1.11
CA CYS A 148 -2.15 -1.79 1.28
C CYS A 148 -1.39 -1.65 -0.04
N THR A 149 -0.77 -0.50 -0.31
CA THR A 149 0.16 -0.35 -1.44
C THR A 149 1.42 0.36 -0.97
N TYR A 150 2.56 0.08 -1.62
CA TYR A 150 3.90 0.45 -1.16
C TYR A 150 4.15 1.95 -0.97
N ASP A 151 3.33 2.82 -1.55
CA ASP A 151 3.57 4.26 -1.51
C ASP A 151 2.50 5.05 -0.75
N ASN A 152 1.35 4.46 -0.44
CA ASN A 152 0.25 5.04 0.35
C ASN A 152 -0.78 3.94 0.63
N ILE A 153 -1.43 3.95 1.79
CA ILE A 153 -2.60 3.10 2.01
C ILE A 153 -3.74 3.65 1.14
N PHE A 154 -4.01 2.99 0.02
CA PHE A 154 -5.19 3.22 -0.79
C PHE A 154 -6.03 1.96 -0.81
N ILE A 155 -7.12 1.97 -0.06
CA ILE A 155 -8.45 1.39 -0.34
C ILE A 155 -9.43 1.85 0.72
#